data_AF-A0A1B7UFC3-F1
#
_entry.id   AF-A0A1B7UFC3-F1
#
_cell.length_a   1.000
_cell.length_b   1.000
_cell.length_c   1.000
_cell.angle_alpha   90.00
_cell.angle_beta   90.00
_cell.angle_gamma   90.00
#
_symmetry.space_group_name_H-M   'P 1'
#
loop_
_entity.id
_entity.type
_entity.pdbx_description
1 polymer ?
#
loop_
_entity_poly.entity_id
_entity_poly.type
_entity_poly.pdbx_seq_one_letter_code
_entity_poly.pdbx_strand_id
1 'polypeptide(L)'
;MLTVSIFTVSACHSIDATQSAANSNIQYLDLSEPAKKSLFENYWQVKYRKEPRYPRAAALNGISGCTELAVGINTEGKVSHYKVIKSYPAGVFDQNAIEAILAWRYTPTATNQNLQPVLTTLQLDFMVSDVKNSAEATAICTKTNTSAVGSGV
;
A
#
# COMPACT_ATOMS: atom_id res chain seq x y z
N MET A 1 39.15 -63.69 -4.76
CA MET A 1 39.07 -62.24 -4.45
C MET A 1 38.77 -61.52 -5.76
N LEU A 2 37.52 -61.08 -5.94
CA LEU A 2 37.02 -60.53 -7.19
C LEU A 2 36.64 -59.06 -6.94
N THR A 3 37.47 -58.12 -7.37
CA THR A 3 37.20 -56.67 -7.25
C THR A 3 36.36 -56.22 -8.44
N VAL A 4 35.08 -55.90 -8.19
CA VAL A 4 34.16 -55.36 -9.19
C VAL A 4 34.40 -53.84 -9.30
N SER A 5 34.90 -53.41 -10.46
CA SER A 5 35.09 -52.01 -10.82
C SER A 5 33.74 -51.36 -11.13
N ILE A 6 33.30 -50.44 -10.27
CA ILE A 6 32.08 -49.66 -10.46
C ILE A 6 32.42 -48.38 -11.23
N PHE A 7 31.87 -48.26 -12.43
CA PHE A 7 31.97 -47.08 -13.29
C PHE A 7 31.20 -45.90 -12.68
N THR A 8 31.86 -44.75 -12.57
CA THR A 8 31.34 -43.50 -12.02
C THR A 8 30.39 -42.80 -13.01
N VAL A 9 29.13 -42.61 -12.61
CA VAL A 9 28.15 -41.81 -13.36
C VAL A 9 28.38 -40.33 -13.07
N SER A 10 28.88 -39.59 -14.06
CA SER A 10 29.01 -38.14 -14.01
C SER A 10 27.65 -37.50 -14.31
N ALA A 11 26.93 -37.07 -13.29
CA ALA A 11 25.73 -36.26 -13.44
C ALA A 11 26.11 -34.79 -13.66
N CYS A 12 25.80 -34.26 -14.84
CA CYS A 12 25.84 -32.82 -15.11
C CYS A 12 24.94 -32.08 -14.11
N HIS A 13 25.53 -31.18 -13.33
CA HIS A 13 24.76 -30.23 -12.52
C HIS A 13 24.30 -29.09 -13.44
N SER A 14 23.00 -28.99 -13.68
CA SER A 14 22.39 -27.77 -14.22
C SER A 14 22.45 -26.71 -13.12
N ILE A 15 23.40 -25.78 -13.25
CA ILE A 15 23.50 -24.61 -12.37
C ILE A 15 22.56 -23.55 -12.94
N ASP A 16 21.29 -23.58 -12.56
CA ASP A 16 20.39 -22.45 -12.79
C ASP A 16 20.78 -21.31 -11.83
N ALA A 17 21.73 -20.49 -12.26
CA ALA A 17 22.05 -19.23 -11.60
C ALA A 17 21.06 -18.15 -12.07
N THR A 18 19.78 -18.28 -11.70
CA THR A 18 18.83 -17.17 -11.73
C THR A 18 19.12 -16.23 -10.57
N GLN A 19 19.99 -15.28 -10.87
CA GLN A 19 20.20 -13.96 -10.27
C GLN A 19 19.45 -13.66 -8.97
N SER A 20 20.22 -13.65 -7.90
CA SER A 20 19.92 -13.01 -6.61
C SER A 20 19.56 -11.53 -6.82
N ALA A 21 18.28 -11.20 -6.72
CA ALA A 21 17.84 -9.87 -6.37
C ALA A 21 17.84 -9.77 -4.84
N ALA A 22 18.83 -9.05 -4.30
CA ALA A 22 18.94 -8.52 -2.94
C ALA A 22 17.99 -9.13 -1.88
N ASN A 23 18.44 -10.20 -1.23
CA ASN A 23 17.90 -10.66 0.04
C ASN A 23 18.22 -9.64 1.14
N SER A 24 17.38 -8.63 1.29
CA SER A 24 17.24 -7.90 2.55
C SER A 24 15.87 -8.23 3.12
N ASN A 25 15.85 -8.99 4.22
CA ASN A 25 14.66 -9.12 5.05
C ASN A 25 14.41 -7.75 5.71
N ILE A 26 13.83 -6.82 4.95
CA ILE A 26 13.45 -5.50 5.45
C ILE A 26 12.27 -5.72 6.38
N GLN A 27 12.53 -5.68 7.69
CA GLN A 27 11.52 -5.82 8.72
C GLN A 27 10.73 -4.51 8.83
N TYR A 28 9.50 -4.51 8.32
CA TYR A 28 8.58 -3.39 8.51
C TYR A 28 7.94 -3.46 9.91
N LEU A 29 7.85 -2.33 10.59
CA LEU A 29 7.03 -2.19 11.79
C LEU A 29 5.56 -2.07 11.37
N ASP A 30 4.73 -3.00 11.83
CA ASP A 30 3.33 -3.06 11.44
C ASP A 30 2.44 -2.08 12.23
N LEU A 31 2.05 -1.00 11.56
CA LEU A 31 1.16 0.06 12.01
C LEU A 31 -0.09 0.16 11.11
N SER A 32 -0.53 -0.94 10.47
CA SER A 32 -1.70 -0.94 9.57
C SER A 32 -3.04 -0.91 10.29
N GLU A 33 -3.05 -1.24 11.58
CA GLU A 33 -4.24 -1.20 12.42
C GLU A 33 -4.75 0.24 12.63
N PRO A 34 -6.07 0.51 12.55
CA PRO A 34 -6.62 1.86 12.73
C PRO A 34 -6.22 2.50 14.06
N ALA A 35 -6.13 1.71 15.14
CA ALA A 35 -5.73 2.18 16.47
C ALA A 35 -4.27 2.67 16.54
N LYS A 36 -3.43 2.32 15.56
CA LYS A 36 -2.02 2.71 15.48
C LYS A 36 -1.76 3.91 14.55
N LYS A 37 -2.81 4.57 14.04
CA LYS A 37 -2.67 5.73 13.14
C LYS A 37 -1.83 6.86 13.73
N SER A 38 -2.08 7.24 14.98
CA SER A 38 -1.28 8.27 15.66
C SER A 38 0.18 7.85 15.86
N LEU A 39 0.42 6.54 16.07
CA LEU A 39 1.77 5.99 16.14
C LEU A 39 2.48 6.08 14.79
N PHE A 40 1.79 5.82 13.68
CA PHE A 40 2.34 6.04 12.33
C PHE A 40 2.73 7.52 12.11
N GLU A 41 1.83 8.45 12.44
CA GLU A 41 2.08 9.90 12.32
C GLU A 41 3.25 10.37 13.19
N ASN A 42 3.51 9.68 14.30
CA ASN A 42 4.69 9.91 15.13
C ASN A 42 5.99 9.42 14.50
N TYR A 43 5.98 8.53 13.50
CA TYR A 43 7.19 8.03 12.83
C TYR A 43 7.47 8.73 11.50
N TRP A 44 6.42 8.95 10.71
CA TRP A 44 6.51 9.51 9.36
C TRP A 44 5.50 10.63 9.18
N GLN A 45 5.99 11.78 8.72
CA GLN A 45 5.15 12.91 8.36
C GLN A 45 5.04 13.01 6.84
N VAL A 46 3.84 13.29 6.32
CA VAL A 46 3.63 13.53 4.90
C VAL A 46 4.35 14.81 4.49
N LYS A 47 5.34 14.70 3.59
CA LYS A 47 6.04 15.83 2.98
C LYS A 47 5.35 16.29 1.70
N TYR A 48 4.89 15.34 0.89
CA TYR A 48 4.21 15.63 -0.37
C TYR A 48 3.09 14.63 -0.60
N ARG A 49 1.92 15.15 -0.94
CA ARG A 49 0.71 14.39 -1.21
C ARG A 49 0.22 14.75 -2.62
N LYS A 50 0.13 13.75 -3.49
CA LYS A 50 -0.51 13.88 -4.79
C LYS A 50 -1.94 13.40 -4.67
N GLU A 51 -2.91 14.24 -4.99
CA GLU A 51 -4.30 13.81 -5.03
C GLU A 51 -4.55 12.84 -6.20
N PRO A 52 -5.39 11.81 -6.02
CA PRO A 52 -5.70 10.88 -7.09
C PRO A 52 -6.53 11.57 -8.17
N ARG A 53 -6.24 11.23 -9.42
CA ARG A 53 -7.05 11.71 -10.55
C ARG A 53 -8.37 10.95 -10.56
N TYR A 54 -9.48 11.65 -10.70
CA TYR A 54 -10.78 10.98 -10.84
C TYR A 54 -10.86 10.21 -12.18
N PRO A 55 -11.29 8.93 -12.19
CA PRO A 55 -11.49 8.20 -13.44
C PRO A 55 -12.55 8.87 -14.32
N ARG A 56 -12.22 9.18 -15.57
CA ARG A 56 -13.13 9.87 -16.50
C ARG A 56 -14.47 9.15 -16.67
N ALA A 57 -14.44 7.83 -16.78
CA ALA A 57 -15.66 7.03 -16.92
C ALA A 57 -16.54 7.12 -15.66
N ALA A 58 -15.96 7.07 -14.46
CA ALA A 58 -16.71 7.21 -13.22
C ALA A 58 -17.32 8.62 -13.09
N ALA A 59 -16.56 9.66 -13.46
CA ALA A 59 -17.05 11.04 -13.45
C ALA A 59 -18.25 11.24 -14.40
N LEU A 60 -18.16 10.76 -15.64
CA LEU A 60 -19.25 10.85 -16.63
C LEU A 60 -20.51 10.10 -16.19
N ASN A 61 -20.36 9.06 -15.39
CA ASN A 61 -21.47 8.25 -14.91
C ASN A 61 -21.99 8.66 -13.53
N GLY A 62 -21.39 9.66 -12.88
CA GLY A 62 -21.76 10.08 -11.53
C GLY A 62 -21.55 8.99 -10.47
N ILE A 63 -20.46 8.22 -10.60
CA ILE A 63 -20.11 7.12 -9.70
C ILE A 63 -19.07 7.61 -8.70
N SER A 64 -19.36 7.49 -7.41
CA SER A 64 -18.43 7.74 -6.30
C SER A 64 -18.01 6.47 -5.58
N GLY A 65 -16.95 6.55 -4.78
CA GLY A 65 -16.41 5.41 -4.08
C GLY A 65 -15.13 5.69 -3.30
N CYS A 66 -14.39 4.63 -2.98
CA CYS A 66 -13.16 4.69 -2.22
C CYS A 66 -12.27 3.46 -2.48
N THR A 67 -10.97 3.63 -2.26
CA THR A 67 -9.99 2.56 -2.25
C THR A 67 -9.15 2.64 -0.98
N GLU A 68 -9.02 1.53 -0.27
CA GLU A 68 -8.16 1.36 0.89
C GLU A 68 -6.98 0.46 0.53
N LEU A 69 -5.77 0.91 0.86
CA LEU A 69 -4.51 0.25 0.55
C LEU A 69 -3.68 0.04 1.81
N ALA A 70 -3.20 -1.18 2.02
CA ALA A 70 -2.06 -1.43 2.89
C ALA A 70 -0.79 -1.03 2.13
N VAL A 71 0.06 -0.20 2.72
CA VAL A 71 1.26 0.35 2.09
C VAL A 71 2.48 0.23 2.99
N GLY A 72 3.65 0.01 2.39
CA GLY A 72 4.94 0.05 3.07
C GLY A 72 5.67 1.35 2.75
N ILE A 73 6.01 2.12 3.79
CA ILE A 73 6.90 3.28 3.67
C ILE A 73 8.31 2.81 3.99
N ASN A 74 9.21 2.96 3.01
CA ASN A 74 10.60 2.53 3.15
C ASN A 74 11.47 3.58 3.86
N THR A 75 12.74 3.25 4.06
CA THR A 75 13.76 4.10 4.71
C THR A 75 13.97 5.45 3.99
N GLU A 76 13.63 5.55 2.70
CA GLU A 76 13.71 6.79 1.91
C GLU A 76 12.45 7.66 2.00
N GLY A 77 11.44 7.24 2.79
CA GLY A 77 10.16 7.93 2.89
C GLY A 77 9.31 7.80 1.61
N LYS A 78 9.50 6.74 0.83
CA LYS A 78 8.72 6.42 -0.37
C LYS A 78 7.81 5.22 -0.10
N VAL A 79 6.68 5.17 -0.77
CA VAL A 79 5.87 3.95 -0.84
C VAL A 79 6.63 2.93 -1.71
N SER A 80 7.00 1.78 -1.13
CA SER A 80 7.75 0.70 -1.80
C SER A 80 6.91 -0.55 -2.06
N HIS A 81 5.89 -0.79 -1.23
CA HIS A 81 4.94 -1.88 -1.38
C HIS A 81 3.52 -1.37 -1.18
N TYR A 82 2.57 -2.00 -1.86
CA TYR A 82 1.15 -1.72 -1.67
C TYR A 82 0.31 -2.95 -1.95
N LYS A 83 -0.87 -3.00 -1.36
CA LYS A 83 -1.92 -3.97 -1.63
C LYS A 83 -3.27 -3.29 -1.45
N VAL A 84 -4.15 -3.39 -2.44
CA VAL A 84 -5.56 -2.99 -2.27
C VAL A 84 -6.22 -3.99 -1.33
N ILE A 85 -6.76 -3.50 -0.22
CA ILE A 85 -7.41 -4.33 0.81
C ILE A 85 -8.93 -4.15 0.82
N LYS A 86 -9.43 -2.99 0.38
CA LYS A 86 -10.85 -2.71 0.20
C LYS A 86 -11.04 -1.75 -0.95
N SER A 87 -12.10 -1.93 -1.72
CA SER A 87 -12.44 -1.05 -2.83
C SER A 87 -13.95 -1.05 -3.05
N TYR A 88 -14.50 0.14 -3.32
CA TYR A 88 -15.89 0.29 -3.68
C TYR A 88 -16.08 1.43 -4.70
N PRO A 89 -16.84 1.20 -5.79
CA PRO A 89 -17.10 -0.11 -6.38
C PRO A 89 -15.77 -0.78 -6.76
N ALA A 90 -15.71 -2.11 -6.61
CA ALA A 90 -14.46 -2.85 -6.76
C ALA A 90 -13.79 -2.57 -8.11
N GLY A 91 -12.50 -2.21 -8.09
CA GLY A 91 -11.68 -2.00 -9.28
C GLY A 91 -11.89 -0.67 -10.01
N VAL A 92 -12.91 0.14 -9.64
CA VAL A 92 -13.21 1.39 -10.36
C VAL A 92 -12.15 2.46 -10.11
N PHE A 93 -11.63 2.53 -8.89
CA PHE A 93 -10.74 3.60 -8.43
C PHE A 93 -9.30 3.14 -8.13
N ASP A 94 -9.06 1.84 -8.15
CA ASP A 94 -7.84 1.23 -7.60
C ASP A 94 -6.57 1.73 -8.29
N GLN A 95 -6.56 1.75 -9.62
CA GLN A 95 -5.39 2.20 -10.38
C GLN A 95 -5.07 3.67 -10.11
N ASN A 96 -6.10 4.53 -10.06
CA ASN A 96 -5.96 5.95 -9.79
C ASN A 96 -5.47 6.21 -8.35
N ALA A 97 -5.92 5.39 -7.40
CA ALA A 97 -5.45 5.42 -6.02
C ALA A 97 -3.97 5.01 -5.92
N ILE A 98 -3.58 3.91 -6.59
CA ILE A 98 -2.19 3.42 -6.64
C ILE A 98 -1.25 4.48 -7.24
N GLU A 99 -1.61 5.06 -8.38
CA GLU A 99 -0.81 6.10 -9.04
C GLU A 99 -0.60 7.35 -8.17
N ALA A 100 -1.57 7.66 -7.31
CA ALA A 100 -1.48 8.76 -6.37
C ALA A 100 -0.50 8.42 -5.24
N ILE A 101 -0.70 7.31 -4.54
CA ILE A 101 0.11 6.95 -3.36
C ILE A 101 1.59 6.71 -3.72
N LEU A 102 1.89 6.19 -4.91
CA LEU A 102 3.28 5.98 -5.36
C LEU A 102 4.05 7.31 -5.53
N ALA A 103 3.33 8.41 -5.73
CA ALA A 103 3.92 9.74 -5.79
C ALA A 103 4.07 10.40 -4.42
N TRP A 104 3.45 9.86 -3.35
CA TRP A 104 3.55 10.46 -2.02
C TRP A 104 4.96 10.34 -1.46
N ARG A 105 5.35 11.33 -0.66
CA ARG A 105 6.66 11.38 0.00
C ARG A 105 6.47 11.69 1.47
N TYR A 106 7.27 11.02 2.28
CA TYR A 106 7.29 11.15 3.73
C TYR A 106 8.67 11.61 4.19
N THR A 107 8.70 12.26 5.35
CA THR A 107 9.92 12.59 6.07
C THR A 107 9.87 11.96 7.45
N PRO A 108 11.00 11.45 7.97
CA PRO A 108 11.06 10.92 9.32
C PRO A 108 10.83 12.05 10.32
N THR A 109 10.17 11.74 11.43
CA THR A 109 10.06 12.63 12.59
C THR A 109 11.27 12.44 13.52
N ALA A 110 11.33 13.20 14.62
CA ALA A 110 12.32 13.02 15.68
C ALA A 110 12.25 11.64 16.38
N THR A 111 11.11 10.95 16.30
CA THR A 111 10.92 9.60 16.86
C THR A 111 11.56 8.52 15.98
N ASN A 112 11.64 8.77 14.67
CA ASN A 112 12.09 7.79 13.68
C ASN A 112 13.53 8.04 13.20
N GLN A 113 14.47 8.13 14.15
CA GLN A 113 15.86 8.48 13.87
C GLN A 113 16.60 7.39 13.07
N ASN A 114 16.17 6.14 13.19
CA ASN A 114 16.72 4.99 12.49
C ASN A 114 16.06 4.71 11.13
N LEU A 115 15.18 5.62 10.65
CA LEU A 115 14.45 5.47 9.40
C LEU A 115 13.67 4.15 9.30
N GLN A 116 13.14 3.67 10.43
CA GLN A 116 12.37 2.44 10.53
C GLN A 116 11.26 2.42 9.46
N PRO A 117 11.31 1.44 8.52
CA PRO A 117 10.23 1.25 7.57
C PRO A 117 8.98 0.75 8.29
N VAL A 118 7.80 1.20 7.84
CA VAL A 118 6.52 0.91 8.48
C VAL A 118 5.48 0.43 7.47
N LEU A 119 4.59 -0.45 7.89
CA LEU A 119 3.34 -0.73 7.19
C LEU A 119 2.24 0.16 7.76
N THR A 120 1.40 0.72 6.91
CA THR A 120 0.21 1.48 7.32
C THR A 120 -0.92 1.28 6.33
N THR A 121 -2.11 1.80 6.64
CA THR A 121 -3.29 1.74 5.78
C THR A 121 -3.69 3.15 5.36
N LEU A 122 -3.95 3.33 4.06
CA LEU A 122 -4.40 4.59 3.46
C LEU A 122 -5.75 4.40 2.78
N GLN A 123 -6.69 5.31 3.00
CA GLN A 123 -7.94 5.38 2.24
C GLN A 123 -7.96 6.61 1.35
N LEU A 124 -8.32 6.44 0.09
CA LEU A 124 -8.58 7.52 -0.87
C LEU A 124 -10.04 7.50 -1.28
N ASP A 125 -10.72 8.62 -1.06
CA ASP A 125 -12.13 8.79 -1.37
C ASP A 125 -12.30 9.55 -2.68
N PHE A 126 -13.22 9.07 -3.51
CA PHE A 126 -13.56 9.60 -4.82
C PHE A 126 -15.02 10.01 -4.79
N MET A 127 -15.28 11.28 -4.47
CA MET A 127 -16.63 11.82 -4.32
C MET A 127 -16.90 12.92 -5.36
N VAL A 128 -18.07 12.88 -5.99
CA VAL A 128 -18.63 13.97 -6.81
C VAL A 128 -19.98 14.42 -6.23
N SER A 129 -20.41 15.65 -6.50
CA SER A 129 -21.66 16.24 -5.99
C SER A 129 -22.92 15.64 -6.63
N ASP A 130 -22.88 15.29 -7.91
CA ASP A 130 -24.02 14.78 -8.68
C ASP A 130 -23.94 13.25 -8.84
N VAL A 131 -24.22 12.55 -7.75
CA VAL A 131 -23.94 11.12 -7.59
C VAL A 131 -25.19 10.25 -7.73
N LYS A 132 -25.11 9.19 -8.54
CA LYS A 132 -26.17 8.16 -8.63
C LYS A 132 -26.12 7.15 -7.48
N ASN A 133 -24.94 6.90 -6.92
CA ASN A 133 -24.69 5.92 -5.84
C ASN A 133 -24.22 6.59 -4.54
N SER A 134 -24.68 7.83 -4.28
CA SER A 134 -24.21 8.65 -3.15
C SER A 134 -24.42 7.99 -1.80
N ALA A 135 -25.60 7.41 -1.59
CA ALA A 135 -25.99 6.79 -0.33
C ALA A 135 -25.12 5.58 -0.03
N GLU A 136 -24.91 4.71 -1.02
CA GLU A 136 -24.08 3.51 -0.88
C GLU A 136 -22.61 3.87 -0.70
N ALA A 137 -22.08 4.78 -1.53
CA ALA A 137 -20.69 5.23 -1.43
C ALA A 137 -20.42 5.85 -0.05
N THR A 138 -21.32 6.70 0.45
CA THR A 138 -21.20 7.28 1.79
C THR A 138 -21.22 6.18 2.85
N ALA A 139 -22.17 5.26 2.79
CA ALA A 139 -22.32 4.19 3.78
C ALA A 139 -21.12 3.23 3.83
N ILE A 140 -20.39 3.06 2.72
CA ILE A 140 -19.26 2.11 2.65
C ILE A 140 -17.92 2.79 2.94
N CYS A 141 -17.74 4.03 2.46
CA CYS A 141 -16.47 4.74 2.50
C CYS A 141 -16.28 5.57 3.77
N THR A 142 -17.35 6.08 4.38
CA THR A 142 -17.20 6.95 5.57
C THR A 142 -17.10 6.17 6.89
N LYS A 143 -17.53 4.90 6.93
CA LYS A 143 -17.51 4.07 8.15
C LYS A 143 -16.11 3.73 8.67
N THR A 144 -15.09 3.85 7.82
CA THR A 144 -13.69 3.51 8.13
C THR A 144 -12.90 4.67 8.76
N ASN A 145 -13.46 5.89 8.82
CA ASN A 145 -12.80 7.09 9.35
C ASN A 145 -13.47 7.66 10.63
N THR A 146 -14.10 6.81 11.46
CA THR A 146 -14.69 7.24 12.75
C THR A 146 -13.62 7.44 13.84
N SER A 147 -12.58 8.19 13.53
CA SER A 147 -11.69 8.86 14.48
C SER A 147 -11.32 10.21 13.89
N ALA A 148 -11.84 11.26 14.53
CA ALA A 148 -11.60 12.68 14.27
C ALA A 148 -12.30 13.31 13.04
N VAL A 149 -13.60 13.57 13.17
CA VAL A 149 -14.15 14.88 12.76
C VAL A 149 -14.78 15.47 14.01
N GLY A 150 -14.01 16.29 14.71
CA GLY A 150 -14.55 17.20 15.70
C GLY A 150 -15.51 18.16 15.01
N SER A 151 -16.66 18.37 15.65
CA SER A 151 -17.66 19.35 15.28
C SER A 151 -17.04 20.72 14.99
N GLY A 152 -17.32 21.24 13.80
CA GLY A 152 -17.30 22.67 13.54
C GLY A 152 -18.74 23.16 13.46
N VAL A 153 -19.22 23.70 14.58
CA VAL A 153 -20.27 24.73 14.67
C VAL A 153 -19.76 25.82 15.60
#